data_AF-A0A181ZF03-F1
#
_entry.id   AF-A0A181ZF03-F1
#
_cell.length_a   1.000
_cell.length_b   1.000
_cell.length_c   1.000
_cell.angle_alpha   90.00
_cell.angle_beta   90.00
_cell.angle_gamma   90.00
#
_symmetry.space_group_name_H-M   'P 1'
#
loop_
_entity.id
_entity.type
_entity.pdbx_description
1 polymer ?
#
loop_
_entity_poly.entity_id
_entity_poly.type
_entity_poly.pdbx_seq_one_letter_code
_entity_poly.pdbx_strand_id
1 'polypeptide(L)'
;MLTQTFTDTLVVISCAHCDTAFGMTQTMHATLRRDHGTFYCPRGHANHYPGESDLEREQRLRKLAEQQTRFTRASRDAARDQADAAERSARAYKGHVTRLRNRIANGVCPVADCRRSFSNVRRHIAGQHPEWAHEHPEAMTS
;
A
#
# COMPACT_ATOMS: atom_id res chain seq x y z
N MET A 1 -48.13 -47.97 7.52
CA MET A 1 -47.17 -47.60 6.46
C MET A 1 -47.62 -46.28 5.87
N LEU A 2 -46.74 -45.29 5.83
CA LEU A 2 -46.99 -44.03 5.13
C LEU A 2 -46.38 -44.17 3.74
N THR A 3 -47.16 -43.86 2.70
CA THR A 3 -46.71 -43.88 1.31
C THR A 3 -46.71 -42.45 0.79
N GLN A 4 -45.64 -42.05 0.09
CA GLN A 4 -45.52 -40.74 -0.53
C GLN A 4 -45.06 -40.89 -1.98
N THR A 5 -45.64 -40.08 -2.87
CA THR A 5 -45.16 -39.91 -4.24
C THR A 5 -44.14 -38.77 -4.26
N PHE A 6 -42.97 -39.02 -4.88
CA PHE A 6 -41.88 -38.06 -4.97
C PHE A 6 -41.37 -37.96 -6.41
N THR A 7 -41.11 -36.75 -6.87
CA THR A 7 -40.56 -36.46 -8.20
C THR A 7 -39.42 -35.48 -8.05
N ASP A 8 -38.20 -35.90 -8.41
CA ASP A 8 -37.00 -35.07 -8.35
C ASP A 8 -35.93 -35.65 -9.30
N THR A 9 -34.88 -34.85 -9.55
CA THR A 9 -33.70 -35.27 -10.32
C THR A 9 -32.67 -35.89 -9.39
N LEU A 10 -32.25 -37.11 -9.72
CA LEU A 10 -31.17 -37.79 -9.01
C LEU A 10 -29.85 -37.58 -9.74
N VAL A 11 -28.82 -37.18 -9.00
CA VAL A 11 -27.44 -37.18 -9.44
C VAL A 11 -26.80 -38.49 -9.02
N VAL A 12 -26.24 -39.24 -9.96
CA VAL A 12 -25.51 -40.47 -9.70
C VAL A 12 -24.07 -40.13 -9.38
N ILE A 13 -23.59 -40.58 -8.22
CA ILE A 13 -22.21 -40.44 -7.77
C ILE A 13 -21.64 -41.79 -7.36
N SER A 14 -20.32 -41.92 -7.35
CA SER A 14 -19.61 -43.07 -6.82
C SER A 14 -19.01 -42.76 -5.45
N CYS A 15 -19.01 -43.74 -4.56
CA CYS A 15 -18.29 -43.63 -3.29
C CYS A 15 -16.78 -43.54 -3.54
N ALA A 16 -16.11 -42.57 -2.91
CA ALA A 16 -14.67 -42.39 -3.02
C ALA A 16 -13.83 -43.54 -2.42
N HIS A 17 -14.43 -44.42 -1.61
CA HIS A 17 -13.75 -45.54 -0.98
C HIS A 17 -14.01 -46.89 -1.66
N CYS A 18 -15.27 -47.19 -1.99
CA CYS A 18 -15.67 -48.51 -2.48
C CYS A 18 -16.31 -48.51 -3.87
N ASP A 19 -16.30 -47.35 -4.55
CA ASP A 19 -16.76 -47.12 -5.92
C ASP A 19 -18.21 -47.56 -6.22
N THR A 20 -19.01 -47.80 -5.17
CA THR A 20 -20.42 -48.11 -5.32
C THR A 20 -21.14 -46.87 -5.85
N ALA A 21 -21.83 -47.01 -6.98
CA ALA A 21 -22.68 -45.96 -7.54
C ALA A 21 -24.01 -45.86 -6.77
N PHE A 22 -24.44 -44.64 -6.44
CA PHE A 22 -25.72 -44.38 -5.79
C PHE A 22 -26.27 -42.99 -6.17
N GLY A 23 -27.58 -42.85 -6.07
CA GLY A 23 -28.29 -41.60 -6.36
C GLY A 23 -28.52 -40.74 -5.12
N MET A 24 -28.39 -39.44 -5.27
CA MET A 24 -28.87 -38.44 -4.31
C MET A 24 -29.62 -37.32 -5.04
N THR A 25 -30.51 -36.62 -4.34
CA THR A 25 -31.24 -35.50 -4.93
C THR A 25 -30.28 -34.40 -5.38
N GLN A 26 -30.62 -33.70 -6.46
CA GLN A 26 -29.79 -32.59 -6.97
C GLN A 26 -29.56 -31.51 -5.90
N THR A 27 -30.58 -31.22 -5.10
CA THR A 27 -30.51 -30.27 -3.98
C THR A 27 -29.53 -30.70 -2.89
N MET A 28 -29.52 -32.00 -2.53
CA MET A 28 -28.57 -32.55 -1.57
C MET A 28 -27.14 -32.50 -2.11
N HIS A 29 -26.94 -32.89 -3.38
CA HIS A 29 -25.64 -32.83 -4.04
C HIS A 29 -25.08 -31.40 -4.07
N ALA A 30 -25.90 -30.39 -4.41
CA ALA A 30 -25.49 -28.99 -4.42
C ALA A 30 -25.13 -28.48 -3.02
N THR A 31 -25.95 -28.79 -2.01
CA THR A 31 -25.70 -28.39 -0.61
C THR A 31 -24.40 -29.00 -0.08
N LEU A 32 -24.17 -30.30 -0.30
CA LEU A 32 -22.95 -30.98 0.15
C LEU A 32 -21.69 -30.45 -0.54
N ARG A 33 -21.79 -30.00 -1.80
CA ARG A 33 -20.67 -29.36 -2.50
C ARG A 33 -20.36 -27.96 -1.99
N ARG A 34 -21.35 -27.23 -1.51
CA ARG A 34 -21.18 -25.88 -0.95
C ARG A 34 -20.68 -25.91 0.49
N ASP A 35 -21.28 -26.78 1.30
CA ASP A 35 -21.10 -26.77 2.76
C ASP A 35 -20.09 -27.83 3.24
N HIS A 36 -19.60 -28.68 2.33
CA HIS A 36 -18.64 -29.77 2.59
C HIS A 36 -19.07 -30.77 3.67
N GLY A 37 -20.38 -30.92 3.87
CA GLY A 37 -20.94 -31.88 4.82
C GLY A 37 -20.55 -33.32 4.49
N THR A 38 -20.42 -34.13 5.54
CA THR A 38 -20.18 -35.57 5.41
C THR A 38 -21.47 -36.29 4.99
N PHE A 39 -21.36 -37.21 4.03
CA PHE A 39 -22.44 -38.09 3.60
C PHE A 39 -21.94 -39.53 3.49
N TYR A 40 -22.87 -40.49 3.49
CA TYR A 40 -22.52 -41.92 3.53
C TYR A 40 -22.99 -42.64 2.28
N CYS A 41 -22.15 -43.53 1.77
CA CYS A 41 -22.58 -44.46 0.73
C CYS A 41 -23.48 -45.56 1.34
N PRO A 42 -24.21 -46.34 0.51
CA PRO A 42 -25.06 -47.43 1.00
C PRO A 42 -24.32 -48.53 1.80
N ARG A 43 -22.99 -48.62 1.64
CA ARG A 43 -22.13 -49.53 2.41
C ARG A 43 -21.60 -48.93 3.71
N GLY A 44 -21.91 -47.66 4.02
CA GLY A 44 -21.54 -47.00 5.27
C GLY A 44 -20.22 -46.22 5.27
N HIS A 45 -19.47 -46.14 4.16
CA HIS A 45 -18.28 -45.29 4.10
C HIS A 45 -18.65 -43.81 4.09
N ALA A 46 -17.97 -43.01 4.92
CA ALA A 46 -18.06 -41.56 4.92
C ALA A 46 -17.39 -40.97 3.67
N ASN A 47 -18.05 -40.01 3.06
CA ASN A 47 -17.59 -39.24 1.91
C ASN A 47 -17.81 -37.75 2.21
N HIS A 48 -17.01 -36.89 1.62
CA HIS A 48 -17.20 -35.45 1.60
C HIS A 48 -16.64 -34.91 0.28
N TYR A 49 -17.11 -33.75 -0.16
CA TYR A 49 -16.51 -33.10 -1.32
C TYR A 49 -15.29 -32.28 -0.87
N PRO A 50 -14.08 -32.56 -1.37
CA PRO A 50 -12.91 -31.74 -1.07
C PRO A 50 -12.93 -30.44 -1.88
N GLY A 51 -12.52 -29.32 -1.28
CA GLY A 51 -12.44 -28.02 -1.93
C GLY A 51 -12.56 -26.86 -0.93
N GLU A 52 -12.10 -25.67 -1.31
CA GLU A 52 -12.42 -24.42 -0.61
C GLU A 52 -13.90 -24.11 -0.89
N SER A 53 -14.72 -23.98 0.15
CA SER A 53 -16.11 -23.57 0.00
C SER A 53 -16.20 -22.20 -0.64
N ASP A 54 -17.32 -21.89 -1.31
CA ASP A 54 -17.54 -20.53 -1.83
C ASP A 54 -17.43 -19.47 -0.72
N LEU A 55 -17.84 -19.84 0.49
CA LEU A 55 -17.76 -18.99 1.68
C LEU A 55 -16.31 -18.77 2.15
N GLU A 56 -15.50 -19.83 2.23
CA GLU A 56 -14.06 -19.71 2.56
C GLU A 56 -13.31 -18.92 1.49
N ARG A 57 -13.64 -19.14 0.21
CA ARG A 57 -13.08 -18.39 -0.92
C ARG A 57 -13.43 -16.91 -0.80
N GLU A 58 -14.68 -16.58 -0.54
CA GLU A 58 -15.11 -15.19 -0.38
C GLU A 58 -14.40 -14.53 0.82
N GLN A 59 -14.31 -15.23 1.95
CA GLN A 59 -13.58 -14.74 3.12
C GLN A 59 -12.10 -14.49 2.82
N ARG A 60 -11.44 -15.40 2.09
CA ARG A 60 -10.05 -15.24 1.67
C ARG A 60 -9.89 -14.04 0.73
N LEU A 61 -10.76 -13.89 -0.26
CA LEU A 61 -10.74 -12.76 -1.19
C LEU A 61 -10.97 -11.43 -0.48
N ARG A 62 -11.91 -11.37 0.48
CA ARG A 62 -12.12 -10.18 1.33
C ARG A 62 -10.87 -9.82 2.13
N LYS A 63 -10.25 -10.79 2.80
CA LYS A 63 -9.00 -10.58 3.55
C LYS A 63 -7.87 -10.06 2.65
N LEU A 64 -7.72 -10.62 1.45
CA LEU A 64 -6.73 -10.17 0.48
C LEU A 64 -7.00 -8.73 0.01
N ALA A 65 -8.26 -8.39 -0.28
CA ALA A 65 -8.65 -7.03 -0.67
C ALA A 65 -8.40 -6.00 0.44
N GLU A 66 -8.69 -6.36 1.70
CA GLU A 66 -8.40 -5.53 2.87
C GLU A 66 -6.90 -5.31 3.07
N GLN A 67 -6.10 -6.38 2.95
CA GLN A 67 -4.64 -6.29 3.04
C GLN A 67 -4.06 -5.41 1.94
N GLN A 68 -4.52 -5.57 0.69
CA GLN A 68 -4.10 -4.76 -0.44
C GLN A 68 -4.44 -3.28 -0.23
N THR A 69 -5.64 -3.00 0.26
CA THR A 69 -6.09 -1.64 0.56
C THR A 69 -5.22 -1.01 1.65
N ARG A 70 -4.94 -1.76 2.72
CA ARG A 70 -4.08 -1.30 3.82
C ARG A 70 -2.66 -1.00 3.34
N PHE A 71 -2.07 -1.90 2.56
CA PHE A 71 -0.73 -1.72 2.00
C PHE A 71 -0.66 -0.49 1.09
N THR A 72 -1.66 -0.34 0.21
CA THR A 72 -1.72 0.80 -0.71
C THR A 72 -1.84 2.12 0.03
N ARG A 73 -2.66 2.19 1.09
CA ARG A 73 -2.78 3.40 1.94
C ARG A 73 -1.45 3.71 2.63
N ALA A 74 -0.85 2.73 3.30
CA ALA A 74 0.43 2.91 3.99
C ALA A 74 1.54 3.37 3.04
N SER A 75 1.61 2.79 1.83
CA SER A 75 2.58 3.20 0.82
C SER A 75 2.37 4.64 0.35
N ARG A 76 1.12 5.06 0.14
CA ARG A 76 0.79 6.45 -0.24
C ARG A 76 1.14 7.44 0.86
N ASP A 77 0.86 7.10 2.11
CA ASP A 77 1.15 7.97 3.25
C ASP A 77 2.67 8.10 3.43
N ALA A 78 3.41 6.99 3.36
CA ALA A 78 4.87 7.02 3.41
C ALA A 78 5.49 7.86 2.28
N ALA A 79 4.96 7.76 1.06
CA ALA A 79 5.44 8.57 -0.07
C ALA A 79 5.18 10.07 0.14
N ARG A 80 4.03 10.43 0.72
CA ARG A 80 3.70 11.82 1.08
C ARG A 80 4.63 12.34 2.16
N ASP A 81 4.83 11.58 3.24
CA ASP A 81 5.71 11.97 4.33
C ASP A 81 7.16 12.20 3.86
N GLN A 82 7.65 11.35 2.95
CA GLN A 82 8.97 11.50 2.33
C GLN A 82 9.05 12.75 1.46
N ALA A 83 8.03 13.02 0.64
CA ALA A 83 7.97 14.21 -0.20
C ALA A 83 7.96 15.49 0.66
N ASP A 84 7.12 15.53 1.69
CA ASP A 84 7.01 16.66 2.60
C ASP A 84 8.31 16.87 3.39
N ALA A 85 8.96 15.79 3.84
CA ALA A 85 10.26 15.88 4.51
C ALA A 85 11.34 16.43 3.57
N ALA A 86 11.42 15.93 2.34
CA ALA A 86 12.36 16.39 1.33
C ALA A 86 12.13 17.88 1.01
N GLU A 87 10.88 18.30 0.87
CA GLU A 87 10.54 19.70 0.62
C GLU A 87 10.94 20.61 1.78
N ARG A 88 10.64 20.22 3.03
CA ARG A 88 11.07 20.97 4.21
C ARG A 88 12.58 21.10 4.28
N SER A 89 13.32 20.03 4.03
CA SER A 89 14.78 20.05 3.98
C SER A 89 15.29 20.98 2.88
N ALA A 90 14.75 20.88 1.66
CA ALA A 90 15.15 21.73 0.53
C ALA A 90 14.93 23.22 0.84
N ARG A 91 13.78 23.57 1.43
CA ARG A 91 13.47 24.94 1.88
C ARG A 91 14.47 25.42 2.93
N ALA A 92 14.79 24.59 3.93
CA ALA A 92 15.77 24.91 4.96
C ALA A 92 17.17 25.15 4.36
N TYR A 93 17.66 24.22 3.54
CA TYR A 93 18.95 24.36 2.86
C TYR A 93 19.03 25.60 1.99
N LYS A 94 17.98 25.88 1.20
CA LYS A 94 17.87 27.11 0.41
C LYS A 94 18.00 28.35 1.30
N GLY A 95 17.33 28.37 2.45
CA GLY A 95 17.44 29.45 3.43
C GLY A 95 18.86 29.62 4.00
N HIS A 96 19.52 28.52 4.36
CA HIS A 96 20.92 28.55 4.85
C HIS A 96 21.89 29.07 3.78
N VAL A 97 21.77 28.57 2.55
CA VAL A 97 22.61 28.99 1.42
C VAL A 97 22.37 30.47 1.10
N THR A 98 21.13 30.93 1.09
CA THR A 98 20.79 32.34 0.87
C THR A 98 21.42 33.23 1.94
N ARG A 99 21.23 32.91 3.23
CA ARG A 99 21.85 33.68 4.33
C ARG A 99 23.38 33.71 4.23
N LEU A 100 24.00 32.60 3.88
CA LEU A 100 25.45 32.51 3.72
C LEU A 100 25.93 33.37 2.55
N ARG A 101 25.25 33.30 1.39
CA ARG A 101 25.52 34.15 0.23
C ARG A 101 25.39 35.62 0.59
N ASN A 102 24.32 36.02 1.25
CA ASN A 102 24.10 37.40 1.68
C ASN A 102 25.19 37.88 2.64
N ARG A 103 25.67 37.00 3.53
CA ARG A 103 26.77 37.35 4.44
C ARG A 103 28.07 37.60 3.68
N ILE A 104 28.40 36.74 2.72
CA ILE A 104 29.58 36.89 1.86
C ILE A 104 29.45 38.14 0.97
N ALA A 105 28.26 38.40 0.41
CA ALA A 105 27.94 39.60 -0.39
C ALA A 105 28.34 40.88 0.33
N ASN A 106 27.94 40.95 1.60
CA ASN A 106 28.13 42.11 2.45
C ASN A 106 29.56 42.17 3.03
N GLY A 107 30.44 41.25 2.63
CA GLY A 107 31.81 41.13 3.09
C GLY A 107 31.91 40.68 4.54
N VAL A 108 30.90 40.02 5.10
CA VAL A 108 30.89 39.56 6.50
C VAL A 108 31.45 38.14 6.59
N CYS A 109 32.27 37.86 7.61
CA CYS A 109 32.86 36.55 7.85
C CYS A 109 31.78 35.46 8.04
N PRO A 110 31.83 34.32 7.32
CA PRO A 110 30.80 33.29 7.42
C PRO A 110 30.86 32.44 8.68
N VAL A 111 32.01 32.41 9.36
CA VAL A 111 32.27 31.59 10.54
C VAL A 111 31.32 31.97 11.68
N ALA A 112 30.75 30.96 12.34
CA ALA A 112 29.91 31.15 13.51
C ALA A 112 30.67 31.97 14.57
N ASP A 113 29.97 32.91 15.22
CA ASP A 113 30.51 33.80 16.27
C ASP A 113 31.58 34.82 15.83
N CYS A 114 31.93 34.88 14.53
CA CYS A 114 32.82 35.89 13.99
C CYS A 114 32.03 37.04 13.33
N ARG A 115 32.21 38.27 13.81
CA ARG A 115 31.53 39.48 13.27
C ARG A 115 32.44 40.37 12.42
N ARG A 116 33.59 39.84 11.97
CA ARG A 116 34.53 40.62 11.12
C ARG A 116 33.90 40.93 9.77
N SER A 117 34.16 42.13 9.27
CA SER A 117 33.77 42.58 7.93
C SER A 117 34.99 42.95 7.09
N PHE A 118 34.89 42.70 5.79
CA PHE A 118 35.95 42.83 4.80
C PHE A 118 35.45 43.77 3.69
N SER A 119 35.78 45.06 3.83
CA SER A 119 35.32 46.11 2.91
C SER A 119 35.85 45.91 1.48
N ASN A 120 37.03 45.31 1.34
CA ASN A 120 37.61 44.92 0.05
C ASN A 120 36.78 43.85 -0.67
N VAL A 121 36.26 42.85 0.06
CA VAL A 121 35.41 41.79 -0.50
C VAL A 121 34.08 42.38 -0.96
N ARG A 122 33.42 43.19 -0.13
CA ARG A 122 32.17 43.86 -0.51
C ARG A 122 32.35 44.73 -1.76
N ARG A 123 33.43 45.51 -1.83
CA ARG A 123 33.73 46.37 -2.99
C ARG A 123 34.06 45.54 -4.23
N HIS A 124 34.82 44.45 -4.08
CA HIS A 124 35.14 43.54 -5.17
C HIS A 124 33.88 42.93 -5.78
N ILE A 125 32.97 42.41 -4.95
CA ILE A 125 31.71 41.81 -5.42
C ILE A 125 30.84 42.88 -6.10
N ALA A 126 30.67 44.06 -5.50
CA ALA A 126 29.88 45.13 -6.08
C ALA A 126 30.43 45.66 -7.43
N GLY A 127 31.75 45.62 -7.61
CA GLY A 127 32.40 46.10 -8.84
C GLY A 127 32.55 45.04 -9.93
N GLN A 128 33.04 43.86 -9.58
CA GLN A 128 33.40 42.80 -10.53
C GLN A 128 32.31 41.74 -10.73
N HIS A 129 31.32 41.68 -9.84
CA HIS A 129 30.18 40.76 -9.93
C HIS A 129 28.83 41.50 -9.84
N PRO A 130 28.57 42.48 -10.73
CA PRO A 130 27.33 43.26 -10.71
C PRO A 130 26.08 42.43 -11.05
N GLU A 131 26.22 41.39 -11.87
CA GLU A 131 25.11 40.47 -12.19
C GLU A 131 24.72 39.61 -10.99
N TRP A 132 25.69 39.22 -10.16
CA TRP A 132 25.42 38.48 -8.93
C TRP A 132 24.59 39.29 -7.92
N ALA A 133 24.78 40.60 -7.90
CA ALA A 133 23.93 41.54 -7.15
C ALA A 133 22.52 41.68 -7.73
N HIS A 134 22.35 41.46 -9.05
CA HIS A 134 21.07 41.56 -9.74
C HIS A 134 20.24 40.27 -9.64
N GLU A 135 20.89 39.11 -9.65
CA GLU A 135 20.28 37.78 -9.51
C GLU A 135 19.90 37.43 -8.06
N HIS A 136 20.49 38.13 -7.08
CA HIS A 136 20.24 37.95 -5.66
C HIS A 136 19.90 39.29 -4.97
N PRO A 137 18.77 39.95 -5.34
CA PRO A 137 18.38 41.23 -4.75
C PRO A 137 18.19 41.16 -3.23
N GLU A 138 17.88 39.97 -2.69
CA GLU A 138 17.81 39.68 -1.25
C GLU A 138 19.16 39.81 -0.51
N ALA A 139 20.28 39.82 -1.24
CA ALA A 139 21.63 39.90 -0.67
C ALA A 139 22.09 41.34 -0.38
N MET A 140 21.47 42.33 -1.01
CA MET A 140 21.91 43.74 -0.96
C MET A 140 20.99 44.67 -0.13
N THR A 141 19.89 44.15 0.45
CA THR A 141 18.88 44.93 1.18
C THR A 141 19.03 44.92 2.70
N SER A 142 20.25 44.72 3.22
CA SER A 142 20.54 44.82 4.67
C SER A 142 21.26 46.10 5.05
#